data_AF-A0A1X0J1P3-F1
#
_entry.id   AF-A0A1X0J1P3-F1
#
_cell.length_a   1.000
_cell.length_b   1.000
_cell.length_c   1.000
_cell.angle_alpha   90.00
_cell.angle_beta   90.00
_cell.angle_gamma   90.00
#
_symmetry.space_group_name_H-M   'P 1'
#
loop_
_entity.id
_entity.type
_entity.pdbx_description
1 polymer ?
#
loop_
_entity_poly.entity_id
_entity_poly.type
_entity_poly.pdbx_seq_one_letter_code
_entity_poly.pdbx_strand_id
1 'polypeptide(L)'
;MTGTNRRSRTPYLWLGAGAITLGVGTALAGGSAVAHADSGQGGPAPHTSKQASAKPGAGHVPPPAAVARPAVVTSGHKPSAVSVPRTPAATEQAVADGINAAIQTLTGRPLVGNGADGTTNAQGMGTAGGAGGWLYGNGGAGGDSTAAGAVGGNGGSAGLFGSGGAGGTGGWGATGGTGGAGGVLYGNGGGGGAGGPTGAGGVGGNAIFVGTGGVGGAGGEVAQGGTGGRGGLFSGAGGAGGAGGVLGAGGAGGAAGLFGYQGAAGAAGGSPSIALTYTSSNGYSTVGVSIGGAPAAQVEVDTGSSGLIIPITQVNPSNIGQPTGKSGMIQYSDWGQFYYDVYSTSVDFGNGIISGPTNVGVVYKVEESTDGGVHWNPVDQSKWSDPQYDVNATMGVGVGSTDGLSSVIRALPTGLNEGFLMNEPAKQMTFGANPLPAVTSFPSWYTASLGVQITYGSASSGPTEITDDVVVDSGGVGGNVPQSTLPSTLSHLKPNDNLPVGTTISWYYGSTLLFTYTVTVDMYNAGNGPDIVNNDGANTGFQPFLQGPIYFSYSTDRGVTSFDYAPTVSA
;
A
#
# COMPACT_ATOMS: atom_id res chain seq x y z
N MET A 1 -29.80 -15.56 27.79
CA MET A 1 -29.04 -15.33 26.56
C MET A 1 -28.98 -13.83 26.35
N THR A 2 -27.80 -13.23 26.43
CA THR A 2 -27.59 -11.79 26.29
C THR A 2 -27.35 -11.46 24.82
N GLY A 3 -28.36 -10.93 24.14
CA GLY A 3 -28.19 -10.41 22.78
C GLY A 3 -27.31 -9.17 22.79
N THR A 4 -26.20 -9.19 22.06
CA THR A 4 -25.39 -8.01 21.78
C THR A 4 -26.11 -7.16 20.74
N ASN A 5 -26.94 -6.22 21.21
CA ASN A 5 -27.58 -5.23 20.35
C ASN A 5 -26.51 -4.31 19.74
N ARG A 6 -26.00 -4.65 18.55
CA ARG A 6 -25.39 -3.66 17.65
C ARG A 6 -26.45 -2.57 17.41
N ARG A 7 -26.10 -1.30 17.63
CA ARG A 7 -26.98 -0.19 17.22
C ARG A 7 -26.95 -0.09 15.70
N SER A 8 -28.12 0.05 15.07
CA SER A 8 -28.20 0.17 13.61
C SER A 8 -27.41 1.39 13.13
N ARG A 9 -26.52 1.20 12.15
CA ARG A 9 -25.86 2.29 11.43
C ARG A 9 -26.71 2.65 10.22
N THR A 10 -27.77 3.42 10.46
CA THR A 10 -28.57 4.02 9.39
C THR A 10 -28.12 5.47 9.21
N PRO A 11 -27.28 5.80 8.21
CA PRO A 11 -26.77 7.16 8.02
C PRO A 11 -27.83 8.06 7.37
N TYR A 12 -28.18 9.16 8.03
CA TYR A 12 -28.92 10.26 7.40
C TYR A 12 -27.95 11.26 6.73
N LEU A 13 -27.15 10.78 5.76
CA LEU A 13 -26.13 11.60 5.08
C LEU A 13 -26.64 12.20 3.75
N TRP A 14 -27.76 12.93 3.80
CA TRP A 14 -28.17 13.78 2.67
C TRP A 14 -27.44 15.14 2.76
N LEU A 15 -26.21 15.19 2.23
CA LEU A 15 -25.40 16.42 2.19
C LEU A 15 -25.36 17.03 0.79
N GLY A 16 -26.41 17.79 0.47
CA GLY A 16 -26.43 18.68 -0.69
C GLY A 16 -25.46 19.86 -0.53
N ALA A 17 -24.42 19.88 -1.37
CA ALA A 17 -23.59 21.01 -1.81
C ALA A 17 -23.50 22.30 -0.95
N GLY A 18 -22.28 22.65 -0.48
CA GLY A 18 -21.82 24.05 -0.58
C GLY A 18 -20.74 24.58 0.38
N ALA A 19 -20.00 25.56 -0.13
CA ALA A 19 -19.10 26.52 0.54
C ALA A 19 -17.62 26.12 0.79
N ILE A 20 -16.74 27.13 0.65
CA ILE A 20 -15.27 27.05 0.63
C ILE A 20 -14.71 28.24 1.42
N THR A 21 -13.61 28.06 2.16
CA THR A 21 -12.68 29.15 2.55
C THR A 21 -11.27 28.58 2.76
N LEU A 22 -10.24 29.42 2.57
CA LEU A 22 -8.81 29.05 2.54
C LEU A 22 -8.05 29.56 3.77
N GLY A 23 -7.02 28.83 4.20
CA GLY A 23 -6.04 29.24 5.21
C GLY A 23 -4.65 28.71 4.84
N VAL A 24 -3.58 29.38 5.28
CA VAL A 24 -2.19 29.11 4.87
C VAL A 24 -1.28 28.97 6.10
N GLY A 25 -0.49 27.91 6.20
CA GLY A 25 0.41 27.69 7.35
C GLY A 25 1.47 26.59 7.14
N THR A 26 2.68 27.02 6.82
CA THR A 26 3.99 26.31 6.75
C THR A 26 4.20 25.01 7.56
N ALA A 27 4.90 24.05 6.96
CA ALA A 27 5.25 22.74 7.53
C ALA A 27 6.49 22.71 8.46
N LEU A 28 6.64 21.59 9.17
CA LEU A 28 7.89 21.09 9.77
C LEU A 28 7.85 19.55 9.82
N ALA A 29 9.02 18.90 9.75
CA ALA A 29 9.14 17.47 9.43
C ALA A 29 9.88 16.64 10.50
N GLY A 30 9.59 15.35 10.53
CA GLY A 30 10.33 14.32 11.25
C GLY A 30 9.80 12.95 10.86
N GLY A 31 10.66 12.08 10.32
CA GLY A 31 10.25 10.75 9.84
C GLY A 31 11.05 9.63 10.53
N SER A 32 10.54 8.41 10.45
CA SER A 32 11.31 7.20 10.78
C SER A 32 10.82 6.00 9.97
N ALA A 33 11.78 5.20 9.48
CA ALA A 33 11.55 4.05 8.61
C ALA A 33 11.32 2.75 9.40
N VAL A 34 10.65 1.79 8.78
CA VAL A 34 10.50 0.41 9.26
C VAL A 34 10.73 -0.54 8.08
N ALA A 35 11.38 -1.69 8.32
CA ALA A 35 11.81 -2.62 7.28
C ALA A 35 10.78 -3.74 6.99
N HIS A 36 10.81 -4.28 5.76
CA HIS A 36 10.05 -5.46 5.35
C HIS A 36 10.65 -6.78 5.87
N ALA A 37 9.84 -7.85 5.88
CA ALA A 37 10.22 -9.21 6.24
C ALA A 37 9.76 -10.24 5.17
N ASP A 38 10.38 -11.44 5.20
CA ASP A 38 10.26 -12.56 4.23
C ASP A 38 10.28 -13.90 5.02
N SER A 39 9.73 -15.04 4.57
CA SER A 39 9.11 -15.45 3.28
C SER A 39 7.69 -16.04 3.49
N GLY A 40 6.91 -16.45 2.49
CA GLY A 40 7.09 -16.58 1.03
C GLY A 40 6.10 -17.62 0.48
N GLN A 41 5.83 -17.66 -0.84
CA GLN A 41 4.90 -18.65 -1.44
C GLN A 41 5.61 -19.95 -1.88
N GLY A 42 4.87 -21.08 -1.83
CA GLY A 42 5.36 -22.40 -2.23
C GLY A 42 4.75 -22.90 -3.55
N GLY A 43 5.60 -23.48 -4.41
CA GLY A 43 5.24 -24.20 -5.64
C GLY A 43 6.20 -25.38 -5.87
N PRO A 44 5.79 -26.48 -6.55
CA PRO A 44 6.45 -27.78 -6.42
C PRO A 44 7.71 -27.98 -7.29
N ALA A 45 8.57 -28.90 -6.83
CA ALA A 45 9.85 -29.28 -7.42
C ALA A 45 9.73 -30.29 -8.59
N PRO A 46 10.88 -30.70 -9.18
CA PRO A 46 11.33 -32.07 -8.88
C PRO A 46 12.86 -32.27 -8.71
N HIS A 47 13.22 -33.11 -7.72
CA HIS A 47 14.38 -34.05 -7.67
C HIS A 47 15.84 -33.50 -7.79
N THR A 48 16.88 -34.01 -7.09
CA THR A 48 17.03 -35.00 -6.01
C THR A 48 18.43 -34.88 -5.38
N SER A 49 18.58 -34.81 -4.04
CA SER A 49 19.58 -35.61 -3.28
C SER A 49 19.54 -35.38 -1.75
N LYS A 50 19.38 -36.49 -1.02
CA LYS A 50 19.76 -36.78 0.38
C LYS A 50 20.16 -35.61 1.32
N GLN A 51 19.31 -35.32 2.30
CA GLN A 51 19.72 -34.82 3.62
C GLN A 51 19.31 -35.81 4.73
N ALA A 52 20.02 -35.79 5.86
CA ALA A 52 19.74 -36.61 7.03
C ALA A 52 19.37 -35.74 8.25
N SER A 53 18.30 -36.14 8.93
CA SER A 53 17.60 -35.43 10.01
C SER A 53 18.48 -34.97 11.20
N ALA A 54 18.19 -33.76 11.68
CA ALA A 54 18.22 -33.40 13.11
C ALA A 54 17.09 -32.41 13.43
N LYS A 55 16.44 -32.55 14.59
CA LYS A 55 15.29 -31.73 15.05
C LYS A 55 15.72 -30.80 16.20
N PRO A 56 15.23 -29.54 16.31
CA PRO A 56 15.76 -28.58 17.27
C PRO A 56 15.30 -28.80 18.72
N GLY A 57 16.08 -28.25 19.65
CA GLY A 57 15.76 -28.08 21.08
C GLY A 57 16.35 -26.76 21.60
N ALA A 58 15.67 -26.10 22.54
CA ALA A 58 15.97 -24.73 22.97
C ALA A 58 16.94 -24.64 24.17
N GLY A 59 17.55 -23.46 24.39
CA GLY A 59 18.32 -23.18 25.61
C GLY A 59 18.97 -21.78 25.66
N HIS A 60 18.40 -20.87 26.44
CA HIS A 60 19.11 -19.67 26.94
C HIS A 60 19.94 -20.05 28.19
N VAL A 61 21.20 -19.61 28.29
CA VAL A 61 21.97 -19.57 29.55
C VAL A 61 22.94 -18.37 29.56
N PRO A 62 22.99 -17.55 30.64
CA PRO A 62 23.96 -16.45 30.83
C PRO A 62 25.28 -16.91 31.50
N PRO A 63 26.31 -16.06 31.69
CA PRO A 63 27.68 -16.53 31.96
C PRO A 63 28.02 -16.82 33.45
N PRO A 64 28.98 -17.72 33.74
CA PRO A 64 29.51 -17.98 35.08
C PRO A 64 30.74 -17.12 35.43
N ALA A 65 30.99 -16.95 36.73
CA ALA A 65 32.10 -16.17 37.30
C ALA A 65 33.25 -17.04 37.84
N ALA A 66 34.28 -16.39 38.41
CA ALA A 66 35.57 -16.98 38.78
C ALA A 66 35.55 -18.02 39.92
N VAL A 67 36.55 -18.90 39.95
CA VAL A 67 36.84 -19.84 41.05
C VAL A 67 38.33 -19.83 41.43
N ALA A 68 38.58 -19.67 42.73
CA ALA A 68 39.76 -20.00 43.56
C ALA A 68 41.21 -19.81 43.04
N ARG A 69 42.03 -19.18 43.90
CA ARG A 69 43.51 -19.27 43.92
C ARG A 69 43.96 -20.43 44.80
N PRO A 70 45.17 -20.96 44.58
CA PRO A 70 46.14 -21.06 45.68
C PRO A 70 47.45 -20.32 45.37
N ALA A 71 48.30 -20.13 46.38
CA ALA A 71 49.57 -19.41 46.26
C ALA A 71 50.76 -20.27 46.69
N VAL A 72 51.89 -20.18 45.96
CA VAL A 72 53.20 -20.74 46.34
C VAL A 72 54.30 -19.74 45.95
N VAL A 73 55.25 -19.50 46.86
CA VAL A 73 56.39 -18.58 46.78
C VAL A 73 57.46 -19.10 47.76
N THR A 74 58.78 -19.07 47.55
CA THR A 74 59.64 -18.59 46.44
C THR A 74 59.99 -19.78 45.48
N SER A 75 61.08 -19.90 44.68
CA SER A 75 62.31 -19.11 44.45
C SER A 75 63.03 -19.49 43.14
N GLY A 76 64.02 -18.67 42.74
CA GLY A 76 65.28 -19.17 42.16
C GLY A 76 65.47 -19.16 40.63
N HIS A 77 66.41 -18.31 40.17
CA HIS A 77 67.18 -18.39 38.91
C HIS A 77 66.45 -18.30 37.55
N LYS A 78 66.70 -17.19 36.83
CA LYS A 78 66.59 -17.14 35.36
C LYS A 78 67.76 -17.87 34.70
N PRO A 79 67.51 -18.54 33.57
CA PRO A 79 68.33 -18.35 32.37
C PRO A 79 67.64 -17.38 31.38
N SER A 80 68.42 -16.62 30.62
CA SER A 80 67.88 -15.65 29.66
C SER A 80 67.42 -16.33 28.36
N ALA A 81 66.10 -16.46 28.17
CA ALA A 81 65.55 -16.54 26.82
C ALA A 81 65.65 -15.16 26.16
N VAL A 82 66.10 -15.10 24.91
CA VAL A 82 66.18 -13.84 24.15
C VAL A 82 64.77 -13.32 23.90
N SER A 83 64.41 -12.21 24.54
CA SER A 83 63.18 -11.49 24.26
C SER A 83 63.31 -10.75 22.94
N VAL A 84 62.97 -11.42 21.84
CA VAL A 84 62.65 -10.73 20.57
C VAL A 84 61.46 -9.80 20.88
N PRO A 85 61.61 -8.47 20.76
CA PRO A 85 60.57 -7.53 21.15
C PRO A 85 59.37 -7.69 20.22
N ARG A 86 58.24 -8.14 20.77
CA ARG A 86 57.00 -8.33 20.01
C ARG A 86 56.25 -7.01 19.91
N THR A 87 56.69 -6.15 18.99
CA THR A 87 56.04 -4.86 18.67
C THR A 87 55.64 -4.79 17.19
N PRO A 88 54.50 -5.39 16.78
CA PRO A 88 53.99 -5.32 15.41
C PRO A 88 52.76 -4.38 15.34
N ALA A 89 51.56 -4.91 15.64
CA ALA A 89 50.27 -4.34 15.27
C ALA A 89 50.08 -2.83 15.52
N ALA A 90 50.39 -2.31 16.70
CA ALA A 90 50.16 -0.89 17.01
C ALA A 90 51.09 0.06 16.21
N THR A 91 52.29 -0.40 15.84
CA THR A 91 53.24 0.36 15.03
C THR A 91 52.93 0.19 13.54
N GLU A 92 52.54 -1.01 13.11
CA GLU A 92 52.09 -1.31 11.75
C GLU A 92 50.84 -0.50 11.38
N GLN A 93 49.85 -0.43 12.28
CA GLN A 93 48.64 0.38 12.13
C GLN A 93 48.99 1.88 11.99
N ALA A 94 49.81 2.44 12.89
CA ALA A 94 50.20 3.85 12.83
C ALA A 94 50.98 4.22 11.55
N VAL A 95 51.77 3.29 10.99
CA VAL A 95 52.44 3.48 9.70
C VAL A 95 51.45 3.42 8.54
N ALA A 96 50.49 2.48 8.55
CA ALA A 96 49.43 2.40 7.55
C ALA A 96 48.54 3.66 7.55
N ASP A 97 48.14 4.12 8.73
CA ASP A 97 47.34 5.34 8.92
C ASP A 97 48.11 6.58 8.45
N GLY A 98 49.42 6.66 8.73
CA GLY A 98 50.29 7.73 8.24
C GLY A 98 50.46 7.76 6.71
N ILE A 99 50.60 6.59 6.08
CA ILE A 99 50.63 6.47 4.60
C ILE A 99 49.28 6.89 4.01
N ASN A 100 48.17 6.45 4.61
CA ASN A 100 46.82 6.84 4.20
C ASN A 100 46.61 8.35 4.32
N ALA A 101 47.03 8.97 5.43
CA ALA A 101 46.95 10.41 5.64
C ALA A 101 47.73 11.19 4.56
N ALA A 102 48.95 10.75 4.22
CA ALA A 102 49.75 11.38 3.17
C ALA A 102 49.06 11.31 1.79
N ILE A 103 48.54 10.13 1.40
CA ILE A 103 47.85 9.95 0.11
C ILE A 103 46.49 10.69 0.08
N GLN A 104 45.77 10.74 1.20
CA GLN A 104 44.56 11.53 1.38
C GLN A 104 44.84 13.03 1.22
N THR A 105 45.93 13.55 1.81
CA THR A 105 46.34 14.96 1.66
C THR A 105 46.76 15.30 0.23
N LEU A 106 47.42 14.37 -0.48
CA LEU A 106 47.91 14.60 -1.84
C LEU A 106 46.86 14.40 -2.95
N THR A 107 45.83 13.57 -2.72
CA THR A 107 44.87 13.17 -3.77
C THR A 107 43.40 13.32 -3.40
N GLY A 108 43.08 13.72 -2.17
CA GLY A 108 41.70 13.82 -1.65
C GLY A 108 41.02 12.48 -1.37
N ARG A 109 41.74 11.35 -1.52
CA ARG A 109 41.20 9.98 -1.46
C ARG A 109 42.26 9.04 -0.84
N PRO A 110 41.90 8.05 0.00
CA PRO A 110 42.90 7.26 0.73
C PRO A 110 43.57 6.23 -0.20
N LEU A 111 44.68 5.63 0.25
CA LEU A 111 45.27 4.49 -0.45
C LEU A 111 44.46 3.21 -0.18
N VAL A 112 44.09 3.00 1.09
CA VAL A 112 43.28 1.87 1.56
C VAL A 112 42.15 2.39 2.46
N GLY A 113 40.91 2.00 2.18
CA GLY A 113 39.73 2.36 2.97
C GLY A 113 38.47 2.37 2.12
N ASN A 114 37.30 2.11 2.72
CA ASN A 114 36.05 2.24 1.99
C ASN A 114 35.69 3.72 1.78
N GLY A 115 34.90 4.00 0.74
CA GLY A 115 34.25 5.29 0.60
C GLY A 115 33.20 5.49 1.68
N ALA A 116 32.98 6.73 2.10
CA ALA A 116 31.90 7.06 3.02
C ALA A 116 30.54 6.89 2.34
N ASP A 117 29.56 6.33 3.05
CA ASP A 117 28.19 6.23 2.55
C ASP A 117 27.55 7.63 2.44
N GLY A 118 26.75 7.82 1.40
CA GLY A 118 25.94 9.01 1.20
C GLY A 118 24.76 9.05 2.16
N THR A 119 24.32 10.26 2.51
CA THR A 119 23.20 10.52 3.40
C THR A 119 22.10 11.31 2.69
N THR A 120 20.86 11.18 3.17
CA THR A 120 19.77 12.12 2.85
C THR A 120 20.09 13.48 3.48
N ASN A 121 20.11 14.53 2.68
CA ASN A 121 20.36 15.90 3.18
C ASN A 121 19.09 16.55 3.75
N ALA A 122 19.23 17.76 4.29
CA ALA A 122 18.12 18.51 4.89
C ALA A 122 17.00 18.90 3.91
N GLN A 123 17.24 18.78 2.60
CA GLN A 123 16.26 18.99 1.53
C GLN A 123 15.60 17.68 1.06
N GLY A 124 15.87 16.55 1.74
CA GLY A 124 15.33 15.24 1.36
C GLY A 124 16.00 14.62 0.13
N MET A 125 17.19 15.07 -0.26
CA MET A 125 17.93 14.53 -1.42
C MET A 125 19.08 13.63 -0.96
N GLY A 126 19.16 12.43 -1.53
CA GLY A 126 20.23 11.46 -1.33
C GLY A 126 21.54 11.93 -1.96
N THR A 127 22.58 12.04 -1.14
CA THR A 127 23.93 12.38 -1.61
C THR A 127 24.65 11.15 -2.16
N ALA A 128 25.57 11.33 -3.11
CA ALA A 128 26.32 10.24 -3.71
C ALA A 128 27.35 9.64 -2.73
N GLY A 129 27.54 8.33 -2.79
CA GLY A 129 28.53 7.60 -2.01
C GLY A 129 29.96 7.94 -2.43
N GLY A 130 30.84 8.07 -1.44
CA GLY A 130 32.26 8.32 -1.64
C GLY A 130 32.95 7.17 -2.38
N ALA A 131 34.00 7.49 -3.15
CA ALA A 131 34.79 6.47 -3.84
C ALA A 131 35.78 5.77 -2.89
N GLY A 132 35.93 4.45 -3.03
CA GLY A 132 36.86 3.64 -2.22
C GLY A 132 38.33 3.98 -2.47
N GLY A 133 39.22 3.66 -1.54
CA GLY A 133 40.65 3.96 -1.61
C GLY A 133 41.34 3.40 -2.85
N TRP A 134 42.36 4.12 -3.35
CA TRP A 134 42.98 3.89 -4.66
C TRP A 134 43.45 2.45 -4.89
N LEU A 135 44.06 1.81 -3.88
CA LEU A 135 44.52 0.43 -3.96
C LEU A 135 43.44 -0.56 -3.53
N TYR A 136 42.87 -0.37 -2.34
CA TYR A 136 41.86 -1.28 -1.80
C TYR A 136 40.75 -0.52 -1.10
N GLY A 137 39.52 -0.70 -1.54
CA GLY A 137 38.37 -0.07 -0.93
C GLY A 137 37.10 -0.26 -1.75
N ASN A 138 36.02 -0.63 -1.06
CA ASN A 138 34.69 -0.59 -1.65
C ASN A 138 34.24 0.88 -1.78
N GLY A 139 33.42 1.19 -2.76
CA GLY A 139 32.68 2.45 -2.76
C GLY A 139 31.59 2.46 -1.70
N GLY A 140 31.32 3.64 -1.12
CA GLY A 140 30.18 3.81 -0.21
C GLY A 140 28.85 3.73 -0.96
N ALA A 141 27.79 3.31 -0.28
CA ALA A 141 26.43 3.38 -0.81
C ALA A 141 26.03 4.84 -1.08
N GLY A 142 25.13 5.07 -2.03
CA GLY A 142 24.45 6.35 -2.18
C GLY A 142 23.32 6.50 -1.17
N GLY A 143 23.08 7.71 -0.70
CA GLY A 143 21.99 8.00 0.23
C GLY A 143 20.62 7.97 -0.44
N ASP A 144 19.58 7.67 0.33
CA ASP A 144 18.19 7.67 -0.12
C ASP A 144 17.64 9.09 -0.31
N SER A 145 16.76 9.27 -1.29
CA SER A 145 15.99 10.49 -1.52
C SER A 145 14.56 10.33 -1.03
N THR A 146 14.09 11.29 -0.23
CA THR A 146 12.73 11.36 0.31
C THR A 146 11.90 12.50 -0.29
N ALA A 147 12.53 13.49 -0.92
CA ALA A 147 11.85 14.60 -1.58
C ALA A 147 11.33 14.21 -2.97
N ALA A 148 10.14 14.69 -3.34
CA ALA A 148 9.59 14.50 -4.68
C ALA A 148 10.53 15.09 -5.76
N GLY A 149 10.74 14.34 -6.84
CA GLY A 149 11.67 14.67 -7.92
C GLY A 149 13.15 14.45 -7.62
N ALA A 150 13.54 14.11 -6.39
CA ALA A 150 14.94 13.88 -6.02
C ALA A 150 15.39 12.46 -6.41
N VAL A 151 16.28 12.36 -7.41
CA VAL A 151 16.95 11.10 -7.80
C VAL A 151 17.74 10.55 -6.62
N GLY A 152 17.81 9.23 -6.47
CA GLY A 152 18.58 8.59 -5.41
C GLY A 152 20.08 8.80 -5.55
N GLY A 153 20.83 8.80 -4.44
CA GLY A 153 22.27 9.00 -4.46
C GLY A 153 22.98 7.91 -5.28
N ASN A 154 23.90 8.29 -6.16
CA ASN A 154 24.71 7.30 -6.89
C ASN A 154 25.70 6.60 -5.95
N GLY A 155 25.89 5.29 -6.13
CA GLY A 155 26.87 4.51 -5.41
C GLY A 155 28.31 4.87 -5.79
N GLY A 156 29.19 4.90 -4.80
CA GLY A 156 30.61 5.20 -4.98
C GLY A 156 31.32 4.10 -5.78
N SER A 157 32.33 4.49 -6.57
CA SER A 157 33.17 3.51 -7.29
C SER A 157 34.35 3.03 -6.44
N ALA A 158 34.79 1.80 -6.64
CA ALA A 158 35.93 1.21 -5.95
C ALA A 158 37.30 1.76 -6.46
N GLY A 159 38.38 1.25 -5.89
CA GLY A 159 39.76 1.47 -6.34
C GLY A 159 40.26 0.44 -7.36
N LEU A 160 41.52 0.01 -7.22
CA LEU A 160 42.09 -1.11 -7.97
C LEU A 160 41.42 -2.45 -7.58
N PHE A 161 41.11 -2.60 -6.29
CA PHE A 161 40.41 -3.73 -5.68
C PHE A 161 39.24 -3.24 -4.80
N GLY A 162 38.07 -3.91 -4.89
CA GLY A 162 36.89 -3.63 -4.07
C GLY A 162 35.58 -3.63 -4.89
N SER A 163 34.43 -3.71 -4.24
CA SER A 163 33.13 -3.61 -4.91
C SER A 163 32.64 -2.17 -5.02
N GLY A 164 31.89 -1.85 -6.08
CA GLY A 164 31.13 -0.60 -6.12
C GLY A 164 30.05 -0.56 -5.03
N GLY A 165 29.76 0.64 -4.53
CA GLY A 165 28.65 0.85 -3.59
C GLY A 165 27.29 0.78 -4.29
N ALA A 166 26.24 0.44 -3.54
CA ALA A 166 24.88 0.46 -4.08
C ALA A 166 24.40 1.90 -4.34
N GLY A 167 23.49 2.10 -5.28
CA GLY A 167 22.73 3.35 -5.38
C GLY A 167 21.63 3.42 -4.32
N GLY A 168 21.34 4.62 -3.82
CA GLY A 168 20.22 4.89 -2.92
C GLY A 168 18.89 4.99 -3.66
N THR A 169 17.79 4.91 -2.93
CA THR A 169 16.43 4.98 -3.49
C THR A 169 16.06 6.38 -3.97
N GLY A 170 15.21 6.45 -5.00
CA GLY A 170 14.64 7.72 -5.48
C GLY A 170 13.46 8.19 -4.61
N GLY A 171 13.25 9.50 -4.57
CA GLY A 171 12.03 10.09 -4.00
C GLY A 171 10.84 10.00 -4.96
N TRP A 172 9.68 10.51 -4.55
CA TRP A 172 8.44 10.42 -5.36
C TRP A 172 8.64 10.96 -6.79
N GLY A 173 8.34 10.14 -7.80
CA GLY A 173 8.50 10.46 -9.22
C GLY A 173 9.95 10.44 -9.74
N ALA A 174 10.91 9.99 -8.94
CA ALA A 174 12.33 10.06 -9.28
C ALA A 174 13.02 8.70 -9.33
N THR A 175 14.04 8.58 -10.19
CA THR A 175 14.76 7.32 -10.39
C THR A 175 15.67 6.97 -9.22
N GLY A 176 15.92 5.68 -9.03
CA GLY A 176 16.96 5.22 -8.12
C GLY A 176 18.36 5.62 -8.59
N GLY A 177 19.29 5.76 -7.66
CA GLY A 177 20.69 6.07 -7.96
C GLY A 177 21.38 4.92 -8.70
N THR A 178 22.37 5.24 -9.55
CA THR A 178 23.16 4.23 -10.25
C THR A 178 24.13 3.54 -9.28
N GLY A 179 24.27 2.23 -9.37
CA GLY A 179 25.30 1.49 -8.64
C GLY A 179 26.72 1.86 -9.10
N GLY A 180 27.67 1.90 -8.16
CA GLY A 180 29.04 2.29 -8.43
C GLY A 180 29.84 1.23 -9.19
N ALA A 181 30.94 1.64 -9.84
CA ALA A 181 31.81 0.71 -10.55
C ALA A 181 32.64 -0.16 -9.60
N GLY A 182 32.81 -1.43 -9.95
CA GLY A 182 33.71 -2.37 -9.28
C GLY A 182 35.18 -2.07 -9.54
N GLY A 183 36.05 -2.71 -8.76
CA GLY A 183 37.49 -2.51 -8.80
C GLY A 183 38.10 -2.79 -10.18
N VAL A 184 39.09 -1.98 -10.56
CA VAL A 184 39.68 -1.99 -11.91
C VAL A 184 40.26 -3.36 -12.28
N LEU A 185 40.92 -4.05 -11.34
CA LEU A 185 41.43 -5.41 -11.56
C LEU A 185 40.46 -6.49 -11.07
N TYR A 186 39.92 -6.33 -9.86
CA TYR A 186 38.96 -7.27 -9.29
C TYR A 186 37.93 -6.55 -8.42
N GLY A 187 36.66 -6.72 -8.76
CA GLY A 187 35.55 -6.17 -8.00
C GLY A 187 34.23 -6.19 -8.75
N ASN A 188 33.15 -6.51 -8.03
CA ASN A 188 31.80 -6.47 -8.57
C ASN A 188 31.29 -5.02 -8.63
N GLY A 189 30.43 -4.72 -9.61
CA GLY A 189 29.67 -3.47 -9.58
C GLY A 189 28.61 -3.48 -8.48
N GLY A 190 28.30 -2.29 -7.93
CA GLY A 190 27.24 -2.14 -6.93
C GLY A 190 25.84 -2.22 -7.54
N GLY A 191 24.83 -2.61 -6.75
CA GLY A 191 23.44 -2.61 -7.21
C GLY A 191 22.91 -1.20 -7.49
N GLY A 192 22.01 -1.04 -8.45
CA GLY A 192 21.23 0.20 -8.60
C GLY A 192 20.18 0.32 -7.49
N GLY A 193 19.91 1.55 -7.04
CA GLY A 193 18.86 1.80 -6.05
C GLY A 193 17.46 1.63 -6.64
N ALA A 194 16.46 1.36 -5.80
CA ALA A 194 15.07 1.33 -6.28
C ALA A 194 14.61 2.72 -6.72
N GLY A 195 13.75 2.79 -7.73
CA GLY A 195 13.00 4.00 -8.03
C GLY A 195 12.06 4.34 -6.87
N GLY A 196 11.81 5.64 -6.66
CA GLY A 196 10.72 6.04 -5.78
C GLY A 196 9.36 5.70 -6.41
N PRO A 197 8.25 5.94 -5.71
CA PRO A 197 6.91 5.79 -6.28
C PRO A 197 6.79 6.45 -7.66
N THR A 198 6.34 5.72 -8.68
CA THR A 198 6.33 6.10 -10.12
C THR A 198 7.68 6.36 -10.82
N GLY A 199 8.81 6.26 -10.12
CA GLY A 199 10.17 6.44 -10.67
C GLY A 199 10.83 5.12 -11.10
N ALA A 200 11.67 5.16 -12.14
CA ALA A 200 12.35 3.96 -12.65
C ALA A 200 13.53 3.50 -11.78
N GLY A 201 13.84 2.21 -11.81
CA GLY A 201 14.96 1.64 -11.07
C GLY A 201 16.32 2.14 -11.54
N GLY A 202 17.25 2.31 -10.61
CA GLY A 202 18.62 2.72 -10.88
C GLY A 202 19.41 1.66 -11.65
N VAL A 203 20.32 2.09 -12.52
CA VAL A 203 21.18 1.19 -13.30
C VAL A 203 22.24 0.53 -12.41
N GLY A 204 22.44 -0.77 -12.56
CA GLY A 204 23.48 -1.52 -11.87
C GLY A 204 24.89 -1.14 -12.32
N GLY A 205 25.83 -1.08 -11.38
CA GLY A 205 27.22 -0.72 -11.63
C GLY A 205 27.97 -1.78 -12.45
N ASN A 206 28.95 -1.34 -13.23
CA ASN A 206 29.80 -2.25 -14.03
C ASN A 206 30.98 -2.79 -13.21
N ALA A 207 31.33 -4.06 -13.40
CA ALA A 207 32.68 -4.56 -13.12
C ALA A 207 33.61 -4.25 -14.30
N ILE A 208 34.92 -4.17 -14.06
CA ILE A 208 35.89 -3.67 -15.06
C ILE A 208 36.68 -4.81 -15.73
N PHE A 209 37.54 -5.52 -14.98
CA PHE A 209 38.35 -6.61 -15.53
C PHE A 209 37.89 -8.00 -15.06
N VAL A 210 37.80 -8.21 -13.75
CA VAL A 210 37.18 -9.41 -13.15
C VAL A 210 36.13 -9.01 -12.11
N GLY A 211 34.94 -9.61 -12.16
CA GLY A 211 33.84 -9.36 -11.24
C GLY A 211 32.48 -9.37 -11.94
N THR A 212 31.40 -9.56 -11.20
CA THR A 212 30.04 -9.49 -11.76
C THR A 212 29.55 -8.06 -11.87
N GLY A 213 28.70 -7.78 -12.85
CA GLY A 213 27.91 -6.56 -12.86
C GLY A 213 26.95 -6.52 -11.66
N GLY A 214 26.66 -5.32 -11.17
CA GLY A 214 25.64 -5.11 -10.14
C GLY A 214 24.24 -5.27 -10.71
N VAL A 215 23.28 -5.69 -9.89
CA VAL A 215 21.87 -5.76 -10.30
C VAL A 215 21.29 -4.37 -10.55
N GLY A 216 20.33 -4.26 -11.46
CA GLY A 216 19.49 -3.06 -11.56
C GLY A 216 18.51 -2.99 -10.40
N GLY A 217 18.17 -1.77 -9.97
CA GLY A 217 17.18 -1.55 -8.92
C GLY A 217 15.75 -1.79 -9.39
N ALA A 218 14.82 -2.06 -8.48
CA ALA A 218 13.40 -2.18 -8.82
C ALA A 218 12.81 -0.84 -9.30
N GLY A 219 11.86 -0.87 -10.23
CA GLY A 219 11.02 0.29 -10.54
C GLY A 219 9.96 0.48 -9.46
N GLY A 220 9.60 1.74 -9.18
CA GLY A 220 8.40 2.06 -8.42
C GLY A 220 7.13 1.80 -9.22
N GLU A 221 5.98 1.95 -8.56
CA GLU A 221 4.61 1.66 -9.00
C GLU A 221 4.40 1.37 -10.50
N VAL A 222 4.38 2.37 -11.37
CA VAL A 222 4.10 2.23 -12.82
C VAL A 222 5.36 2.27 -13.70
N ALA A 223 6.53 2.02 -13.11
CA ALA A 223 7.82 2.32 -13.72
C ALA A 223 8.66 1.07 -14.01
N GLN A 224 9.61 1.23 -14.93
CA GLN A 224 10.50 0.15 -15.35
C GLN A 224 11.59 -0.15 -14.32
N GLY A 225 11.98 -1.41 -14.23
CA GLY A 225 13.17 -1.82 -13.50
C GLY A 225 14.45 -1.30 -14.14
N GLY A 226 15.46 -1.03 -13.32
CA GLY A 226 16.78 -0.58 -13.77
C GLY A 226 17.52 -1.68 -14.54
N THR A 227 18.36 -1.29 -15.50
CA THR A 227 19.18 -2.26 -16.23
C THR A 227 20.32 -2.80 -15.37
N GLY A 228 20.67 -4.07 -15.56
CA GLY A 228 21.81 -4.69 -14.91
C GLY A 228 23.15 -4.18 -15.45
N GLY A 229 24.15 -4.07 -14.57
CA GLY A 229 25.50 -3.65 -14.92
C GLY A 229 26.28 -4.74 -15.67
N ARG A 230 27.34 -4.35 -16.38
CA ARG A 230 28.20 -5.26 -17.14
C ARG A 230 29.15 -6.05 -16.23
N GLY A 231 29.40 -7.31 -16.57
CA GLY A 231 30.47 -8.12 -15.99
C GLY A 231 31.85 -7.67 -16.47
N GLY A 232 32.88 -7.99 -15.69
CA GLY A 232 34.26 -7.63 -15.97
C GLY A 232 34.78 -8.28 -17.27
N LEU A 233 35.51 -7.51 -18.06
CA LEU A 233 35.92 -7.84 -19.44
C LEU A 233 36.50 -9.26 -19.61
N PHE A 234 37.32 -9.71 -18.66
CA PHE A 234 37.93 -11.04 -18.70
C PHE A 234 37.02 -12.12 -18.11
N SER A 235 36.47 -11.91 -16.91
CA SER A 235 35.63 -12.89 -16.23
C SER A 235 34.58 -12.22 -15.36
N GLY A 236 33.31 -12.59 -15.56
CA GLY A 236 32.20 -11.92 -14.91
C GLY A 236 30.87 -12.09 -15.63
N ALA A 237 29.84 -12.51 -14.89
CA ALA A 237 28.47 -12.43 -15.38
C ALA A 237 27.97 -10.97 -15.38
N GLY A 238 27.06 -10.65 -16.30
CA GLY A 238 26.26 -9.42 -16.20
C GLY A 238 25.31 -9.48 -15.00
N GLY A 239 25.05 -8.33 -14.39
CA GLY A 239 24.04 -8.23 -13.33
C GLY A 239 22.63 -8.42 -13.89
N ALA A 240 21.72 -8.97 -13.09
CA ALA A 240 20.31 -9.04 -13.48
C ALA A 240 19.69 -7.63 -13.59
N GLY A 241 18.70 -7.45 -14.46
CA GLY A 241 17.84 -6.27 -14.43
C GLY A 241 16.90 -6.31 -13.22
N GLY A 242 16.52 -5.14 -12.70
CA GLY A 242 15.55 -5.04 -11.62
C GLY A 242 14.12 -5.33 -12.09
N ALA A 243 13.24 -5.70 -11.17
CA ALA A 243 11.82 -5.86 -11.48
C ALA A 243 11.17 -4.51 -11.82
N GLY A 244 10.16 -4.51 -12.70
CA GLY A 244 9.24 -3.37 -12.86
C GLY A 244 8.22 -3.34 -11.73
N GLY A 245 7.64 -2.16 -11.48
CA GLY A 245 6.43 -2.05 -10.68
C GLY A 245 5.19 -2.56 -11.45
N VAL A 246 4.02 -2.55 -10.82
CA VAL A 246 2.69 -2.78 -11.42
C VAL A 246 2.54 -2.13 -12.81
N LEU A 247 2.15 -2.90 -13.84
CA LEU A 247 2.15 -2.49 -15.26
C LEU A 247 3.53 -2.13 -15.87
N GLY A 248 4.57 -1.95 -15.06
CA GLY A 248 5.94 -1.66 -15.46
C GLY A 248 6.72 -2.88 -15.95
N ALA A 249 7.57 -2.67 -16.96
CA ALA A 249 8.44 -3.71 -17.50
C ALA A 249 9.70 -3.91 -16.63
N GLY A 250 10.18 -5.16 -16.56
CA GLY A 250 11.47 -5.47 -15.96
C GLY A 250 12.64 -4.89 -16.74
N GLY A 251 13.70 -4.51 -16.03
CA GLY A 251 14.92 -3.97 -16.63
C GLY A 251 15.68 -5.01 -17.44
N ALA A 252 16.41 -4.57 -18.46
CA ALA A 252 17.27 -5.45 -19.24
C ALA A 252 18.45 -5.97 -18.40
N GLY A 253 18.83 -7.24 -18.61
CA GLY A 253 20.03 -7.82 -18.01
C GLY A 253 21.32 -7.22 -18.56
N GLY A 254 22.35 -7.15 -17.71
CA GLY A 254 23.66 -6.63 -18.08
C GLY A 254 24.48 -7.55 -18.97
N ALA A 255 25.45 -6.98 -19.70
CA ALA A 255 26.30 -7.75 -20.61
C ALA A 255 27.37 -8.57 -19.87
N ALA A 256 27.66 -9.77 -20.35
CA ALA A 256 28.73 -10.65 -19.88
C ALA A 256 30.14 -10.16 -20.22
N GLY A 257 31.13 -10.61 -19.44
CA GLY A 257 32.55 -10.66 -19.83
C GLY A 257 32.89 -11.87 -20.71
N LEU A 258 34.16 -11.98 -21.13
CA LEU A 258 34.66 -13.08 -21.96
C LEU A 258 34.40 -14.47 -21.35
N PHE A 259 34.62 -14.62 -20.04
CA PHE A 259 34.26 -15.81 -19.28
C PHE A 259 33.11 -15.48 -18.31
N GLY A 260 31.90 -15.39 -18.86
CA GLY A 260 30.69 -15.06 -18.10
C GLY A 260 29.39 -15.39 -18.83
N TYR A 261 28.28 -15.13 -18.15
CA TYR A 261 26.93 -15.29 -18.69
C TYR A 261 26.20 -13.93 -18.69
N GLN A 262 25.23 -13.76 -19.58
CA GLN A 262 24.41 -12.54 -19.60
C GLN A 262 23.59 -12.45 -18.32
N GLY A 263 23.34 -11.22 -17.85
CA GLY A 263 22.35 -11.01 -16.80
C GLY A 263 20.96 -11.42 -17.26
N ALA A 264 20.14 -11.94 -16.35
CA ALA A 264 18.71 -12.12 -16.61
C ALA A 264 18.03 -10.75 -16.76
N ALA A 265 17.00 -10.66 -17.59
CA ALA A 265 16.06 -9.54 -17.49
C ALA A 265 15.28 -9.65 -16.18
N GLY A 266 14.88 -8.50 -15.61
CA GLY A 266 13.99 -8.47 -14.47
C GLY A 266 12.57 -8.93 -14.82
N ALA A 267 11.78 -9.28 -13.81
CA ALA A 267 10.36 -9.53 -14.00
C ALA A 267 9.62 -8.23 -14.36
N ALA A 268 8.61 -8.31 -15.22
CA ALA A 268 7.56 -7.29 -15.24
C ALA A 268 6.75 -7.36 -13.93
N GLY A 269 6.13 -6.25 -13.54
CA GLY A 269 5.29 -6.23 -12.34
C GLY A 269 3.98 -6.99 -12.51
N GLY A 270 3.24 -7.10 -11.40
CA GLY A 270 1.93 -7.75 -11.37
C GLY A 270 0.81 -6.93 -11.99
N SER A 271 -0.38 -7.54 -12.04
CA SER A 271 -1.63 -6.84 -12.30
C SER A 271 -1.86 -5.73 -11.26
N PRO A 272 -2.58 -4.64 -11.61
CA PRO A 272 -2.94 -3.55 -10.69
C PRO A 272 -4.07 -3.95 -9.73
N SER A 273 -3.95 -5.13 -9.12
CA SER A 273 -5.01 -5.80 -8.35
C SER A 273 -4.60 -5.99 -6.89
N ILE A 274 -5.57 -5.89 -6.00
CA ILE A 274 -5.44 -6.14 -4.56
C ILE A 274 -6.54 -7.09 -4.08
N ALA A 275 -6.33 -7.72 -2.92
CA ALA A 275 -7.31 -8.62 -2.31
C ALA A 275 -8.50 -7.83 -1.76
N LEU A 276 -9.71 -8.33 -2.05
CA LEU A 276 -11.00 -7.77 -1.62
C LEU A 276 -11.71 -8.79 -0.73
N THR A 277 -12.18 -8.36 0.44
CA THR A 277 -12.67 -9.26 1.50
C THR A 277 -14.11 -8.90 1.90
N TYR A 278 -15.09 -9.55 1.28
CA TYR A 278 -16.48 -9.51 1.75
C TYR A 278 -16.66 -10.22 3.10
N THR A 279 -17.45 -9.62 4.00
CA THR A 279 -17.87 -10.25 5.25
C THR A 279 -19.39 -10.19 5.44
N SER A 280 -20.06 -11.34 5.31
CA SER A 280 -21.53 -11.43 5.44
C SER A 280 -22.07 -11.05 6.82
N SER A 281 -21.22 -11.04 7.86
CA SER A 281 -21.57 -10.56 9.19
C SER A 281 -21.67 -9.03 9.30
N ASN A 282 -21.12 -8.29 8.34
CA ASN A 282 -21.07 -6.83 8.36
C ASN A 282 -21.73 -6.20 7.12
N GLY A 283 -21.83 -6.93 6.00
CA GLY A 283 -22.61 -6.55 4.83
C GLY A 283 -21.85 -5.81 3.72
N TYR A 284 -20.59 -5.48 3.96
CA TYR A 284 -19.69 -4.77 3.04
C TYR A 284 -18.37 -5.54 2.81
N SER A 285 -17.52 -5.01 1.93
CA SER A 285 -16.19 -5.53 1.62
C SER A 285 -15.07 -4.58 2.03
N THR A 286 -13.94 -5.17 2.45
CA THR A 286 -12.73 -4.42 2.84
C THR A 286 -11.53 -4.68 1.93
N VAL A 287 -10.66 -3.69 1.85
CA VAL A 287 -9.30 -3.76 1.27
C VAL A 287 -8.24 -3.47 2.33
N GLY A 288 -7.01 -3.94 2.10
CA GLY A 288 -5.86 -3.61 2.95
C GLY A 288 -5.29 -2.24 2.62
N VAL A 289 -5.12 -1.38 3.63
CA VAL A 289 -4.54 -0.03 3.48
C VAL A 289 -3.55 0.29 4.60
N SER A 290 -2.34 0.72 4.24
CA SER A 290 -1.35 1.32 5.15
C SER A 290 -1.24 2.84 4.93
N ILE A 291 -1.17 3.59 6.03
CA ILE A 291 -0.95 5.04 6.02
C ILE A 291 0.17 5.39 7.03
N GLY A 292 1.18 6.12 6.56
CA GLY A 292 2.38 6.45 7.32
C GLY A 292 3.28 5.24 7.66
N GLY A 293 3.06 4.08 7.03
CA GLY A 293 3.74 2.83 7.36
C GLY A 293 3.19 2.10 8.59
N ALA A 294 1.94 2.38 8.99
CA ALA A 294 1.23 1.54 9.96
C ALA A 294 0.93 0.14 9.39
N PRO A 295 0.68 -0.89 10.23
CA PRO A 295 0.15 -2.17 9.76
C PRO A 295 -1.15 -1.97 8.96
N ALA A 296 -1.33 -2.72 7.87
CA ALA A 296 -2.46 -2.51 6.96
C ALA A 296 -3.81 -2.74 7.66
N ALA A 297 -4.61 -1.68 7.76
CA ALA A 297 -5.99 -1.73 8.24
C ALA A 297 -6.88 -2.39 7.18
N GLN A 298 -8.00 -2.98 7.63
CA GLN A 298 -9.08 -3.37 6.74
C GLN A 298 -10.07 -2.21 6.64
N VAL A 299 -10.12 -1.61 5.45
CA VAL A 299 -10.90 -0.40 5.16
C VAL A 299 -12.05 -0.77 4.24
N GLU A 300 -13.27 -0.39 4.60
CA GLU A 300 -14.47 -0.59 3.79
C GLU A 300 -14.36 0.13 2.44
N VAL A 301 -14.78 -0.51 1.35
CA VAL A 301 -14.89 0.10 0.02
C VAL A 301 -16.35 0.48 -0.22
N ASP A 302 -16.60 1.78 -0.31
CA ASP A 302 -17.95 2.36 -0.37
C ASP A 302 -18.14 3.20 -1.66
N THR A 303 -18.88 2.67 -2.63
CA THR A 303 -19.25 3.39 -3.85
C THR A 303 -20.35 4.45 -3.64
N GLY A 304 -21.04 4.41 -2.50
CA GLY A 304 -22.04 5.38 -2.04
C GLY A 304 -21.47 6.61 -1.32
N SER A 305 -20.15 6.76 -1.17
CA SER A 305 -19.56 8.01 -0.64
C SER A 305 -18.27 8.43 -1.33
N SER A 306 -17.57 9.44 -0.83
CA SER A 306 -16.35 9.98 -1.42
C SER A 306 -15.40 10.55 -0.37
N GLY A 307 -14.18 10.02 -0.30
CA GLY A 307 -13.17 10.37 0.70
C GLY A 307 -12.81 9.19 1.62
N LEU A 308 -11.56 9.13 2.08
CA LEU A 308 -11.13 8.17 3.10
C LEU A 308 -11.19 8.82 4.49
N ILE A 309 -11.91 8.16 5.41
CA ILE A 309 -11.89 8.47 6.83
C ILE A 309 -11.44 7.24 7.62
N ILE A 310 -10.46 7.42 8.51
CA ILE A 310 -9.74 6.35 9.23
C ILE A 310 -9.47 6.79 10.68
N PRO A 311 -9.61 5.93 11.70
CA PRO A 311 -9.26 6.30 13.07
C PRO A 311 -7.74 6.47 13.26
N ILE A 312 -7.34 7.37 14.17
CA ILE A 312 -5.93 7.61 14.50
C ILE A 312 -5.22 6.37 15.09
N THR A 313 -5.97 5.33 15.49
CA THR A 313 -5.45 4.01 15.88
C THR A 313 -4.91 3.16 14.72
N GLN A 314 -5.26 3.49 13.47
CA GLN A 314 -4.95 2.73 12.26
C GLN A 314 -3.95 3.44 11.32
N VAL A 315 -3.41 4.60 11.74
CA VAL A 315 -2.38 5.35 11.03
C VAL A 315 -1.13 5.51 11.89
N ASN A 316 0.01 5.85 11.30
CA ASN A 316 1.18 6.28 12.04
C ASN A 316 1.24 7.82 12.09
N PRO A 317 0.76 8.48 13.17
CA PRO A 317 0.61 9.94 13.21
C PRO A 317 1.96 10.69 13.06
N SER A 318 3.09 10.05 13.38
CA SER A 318 4.43 10.62 13.20
C SER A 318 4.82 10.78 11.72
N ASN A 319 4.29 9.92 10.84
CA ASN A 319 4.72 9.81 9.44
C ASN A 319 3.68 10.36 8.42
N ILE A 320 2.53 10.88 8.87
CA ILE A 320 1.48 11.45 7.98
C ILE A 320 1.58 12.98 7.79
N GLY A 321 2.57 13.63 8.41
CA GLY A 321 2.72 15.09 8.40
C GLY A 321 1.82 15.80 9.41
N GLN A 322 1.53 17.07 9.14
CA GLN A 322 0.67 17.91 9.98
C GLN A 322 -0.76 18.00 9.40
N PRO A 323 -1.79 18.27 10.23
CA PRO A 323 -3.12 18.60 9.73
C PRO A 323 -3.09 19.77 8.73
N THR A 324 -3.94 19.71 7.72
CA THR A 324 -4.11 20.77 6.70
C THR A 324 -4.82 22.03 7.21
N GLY A 325 -5.22 22.04 8.49
CA GLY A 325 -6.05 23.10 9.08
C GLY A 325 -7.55 22.98 8.80
N LYS A 326 -7.97 21.94 8.04
CA LYS A 326 -9.36 21.53 7.92
C LYS A 326 -9.69 20.42 8.92
N SER A 327 -10.91 20.44 9.43
CA SER A 327 -11.50 19.39 10.27
C SER A 327 -13.00 19.27 10.00
N GLY A 328 -13.59 18.16 10.40
CA GLY A 328 -15.00 17.86 10.23
C GLY A 328 -15.53 16.90 11.30
N MET A 329 -16.82 16.58 11.21
CA MET A 329 -17.48 15.67 12.16
C MET A 329 -18.60 14.89 11.46
N ILE A 330 -18.60 13.56 11.63
CA ILE A 330 -19.72 12.69 11.25
C ILE A 330 -20.59 12.44 12.48
N GLN A 331 -21.90 12.60 12.35
CA GLN A 331 -22.86 12.23 13.39
C GLN A 331 -23.71 11.04 12.94
N TYR A 332 -23.73 9.98 13.74
CA TYR A 332 -24.62 8.84 13.58
C TYR A 332 -25.87 9.01 14.47
N SER A 333 -26.99 9.36 13.83
CA SER A 333 -28.28 9.60 14.48
C SER A 333 -28.15 10.60 15.65
N ASP A 334 -28.59 10.20 16.83
CA ASP A 334 -28.70 10.92 18.09
C ASP A 334 -27.69 10.40 19.14
N TRP A 335 -26.77 9.50 18.76
CA TRP A 335 -25.97 8.75 19.73
C TRP A 335 -24.45 8.83 19.58
N GLY A 336 -23.90 9.13 18.41
CA GLY A 336 -22.44 9.12 18.18
C GLY A 336 -21.94 10.26 17.30
N GLN A 337 -20.89 10.97 17.73
CA GLN A 337 -20.19 12.02 16.98
C GLN A 337 -18.70 11.68 16.83
N PHE A 338 -18.18 11.80 15.61
CA PHE A 338 -16.87 11.32 15.19
C PHE A 338 -16.10 12.47 14.53
N TYR A 339 -15.16 13.06 15.26
CA TYR A 339 -14.43 14.26 14.87
C TYR A 339 -13.09 13.89 14.23
N TYR A 340 -12.81 14.49 13.07
CA TYR A 340 -11.63 14.18 12.28
C TYR A 340 -10.88 15.44 11.82
N ASP A 341 -9.56 15.36 11.77
CA ASP A 341 -8.68 16.36 11.16
C ASP A 341 -8.26 15.85 9.78
N VAL A 342 -8.14 16.73 8.79
CA VAL A 342 -7.74 16.33 7.42
C VAL A 342 -6.23 16.46 7.26
N TYR A 343 -5.57 15.35 6.96
CA TYR A 343 -4.14 15.27 6.64
C TYR A 343 -3.93 15.13 5.12
N SER A 344 -2.80 15.58 4.61
CA SER A 344 -2.38 15.33 3.22
C SER A 344 -1.24 14.31 3.21
N THR A 345 -1.54 13.08 2.79
CA THR A 345 -0.61 11.94 2.93
C THR A 345 -0.82 10.89 1.84
N SER A 346 0.14 9.96 1.70
CA SER A 346 0.06 8.83 0.77
C SER A 346 -0.65 7.64 1.41
N VAL A 347 -1.42 6.92 0.60
CA VAL A 347 -2.21 5.74 0.98
C VAL A 347 -1.70 4.53 0.21
N ASP A 348 -1.12 3.55 0.90
CA ASP A 348 -0.54 2.34 0.32
C ASP A 348 -1.54 1.17 0.39
N PHE A 349 -1.94 0.64 -0.77
CA PHE A 349 -2.86 -0.50 -0.90
C PHE A 349 -2.14 -1.86 -0.88
N GLY A 350 -0.82 -1.86 -0.68
CA GLY A 350 0.05 -3.01 -0.94
C GLY A 350 0.34 -3.20 -2.42
N ASN A 351 1.07 -4.28 -2.74
CA ASN A 351 1.48 -4.64 -4.12
C ASN A 351 2.28 -3.53 -4.87
N GLY A 352 2.76 -2.49 -4.17
CA GLY A 352 3.37 -1.32 -4.80
C GLY A 352 2.36 -0.42 -5.52
N ILE A 353 1.17 -0.24 -4.94
CA ILE A 353 0.09 0.63 -5.42
C ILE A 353 -0.16 1.66 -4.32
N ILE A 354 0.29 2.90 -4.51
CA ILE A 354 0.34 3.95 -3.49
C ILE A 354 -0.22 5.24 -4.07
N SER A 355 -1.08 5.94 -3.33
CA SER A 355 -1.52 7.27 -3.76
C SER A 355 -0.38 8.29 -3.63
N GLY A 356 -0.33 9.25 -4.57
CA GLY A 356 0.28 10.55 -4.27
C GLY A 356 -0.40 11.21 -3.06
N PRO A 357 0.18 12.27 -2.49
CA PRO A 357 -0.38 12.96 -1.34
C PRO A 357 -1.84 13.40 -1.59
N THR A 358 -2.76 12.82 -0.83
CA THR A 358 -4.20 13.04 -0.93
C THR A 358 -4.80 13.37 0.43
N ASN A 359 -6.01 13.93 0.45
CA ASN A 359 -6.68 14.32 1.68
C ASN A 359 -7.34 13.12 2.34
N VAL A 360 -6.94 12.85 3.59
CA VAL A 360 -7.46 11.76 4.44
C VAL A 360 -7.98 12.35 5.74
N GLY A 361 -9.22 12.02 6.12
CA GLY A 361 -9.79 12.38 7.41
C GLY A 361 -9.33 11.41 8.50
N VAL A 362 -8.63 11.90 9.53
CA VAL A 362 -8.14 11.07 10.64
C VAL A 362 -8.99 11.35 11.88
N VAL A 363 -9.79 10.37 12.31
CA VAL A 363 -10.67 10.51 13.48
C VAL A 363 -9.81 10.53 14.76
N TYR A 364 -9.87 11.64 15.49
CA TYR A 364 -9.06 11.89 16.68
C TYR A 364 -9.88 11.98 17.98
N LYS A 365 -11.20 12.18 17.89
CA LYS A 365 -12.12 12.22 19.04
C LYS A 365 -13.46 11.60 18.66
N VAL A 366 -14.00 10.76 19.53
CA VAL A 366 -15.37 10.22 19.43
C VAL A 366 -16.13 10.61 20.71
N GLU A 367 -17.40 10.98 20.57
CA GLU A 367 -18.30 11.34 21.67
C GLU A 367 -19.62 10.58 21.55
N GLU A 368 -20.18 10.13 22.68
CA GLU A 368 -21.47 9.46 22.74
C GLU A 368 -22.54 10.28 23.49
N SER A 369 -23.80 10.13 23.06
CA SER A 369 -24.98 10.55 23.82
C SER A 369 -25.79 9.34 24.26
N THR A 370 -26.38 9.47 25.45
CA THR A 370 -27.28 8.49 26.07
C THR A 370 -28.69 9.06 26.28
N ASP A 371 -28.96 10.28 25.78
CA ASP A 371 -30.15 11.09 26.08
C ASP A 371 -30.76 11.77 24.84
N GLY A 372 -30.52 11.23 23.64
CA GLY A 372 -31.11 11.72 22.38
C GLY A 372 -30.38 12.93 21.78
N GLY A 373 -29.04 12.95 21.90
CA GLY A 373 -28.18 13.98 21.33
C GLY A 373 -28.11 15.28 22.14
N VAL A 374 -28.60 15.29 23.38
CA VAL A 374 -28.66 16.51 24.22
C VAL A 374 -27.33 16.74 24.95
N HIS A 375 -26.72 15.69 25.52
CA HIS A 375 -25.38 15.75 26.11
C HIS A 375 -24.43 14.75 25.44
N TRP A 376 -23.20 15.22 25.19
CA TRP A 376 -22.16 14.49 24.47
C TRP A 376 -20.96 14.26 25.39
N ASN A 377 -20.51 13.00 25.50
CA ASN A 377 -19.50 12.55 26.45
C ASN A 377 -18.33 11.88 25.70
N PRO A 378 -17.06 12.24 25.95
CA PRO A 378 -15.92 11.64 25.27
C PRO A 378 -15.80 10.13 25.48
N VAL A 379 -15.68 9.39 24.36
CA VAL A 379 -15.43 7.95 24.33
C VAL A 379 -13.92 7.70 24.33
N ASP A 380 -13.44 7.10 25.41
CA ASP A 380 -12.04 6.70 25.56
C ASP A 380 -11.55 5.83 24.38
N GLN A 381 -10.37 6.15 23.85
CA GLN A 381 -9.79 5.52 22.67
C GLN A 381 -9.63 4.00 22.81
N SER A 382 -9.45 3.49 24.03
CA SER A 382 -9.38 2.05 24.30
C SER A 382 -10.69 1.30 24.01
N LYS A 383 -11.83 2.00 23.95
CA LYS A 383 -13.16 1.44 23.64
C LYS A 383 -13.51 1.53 22.16
N TRP A 384 -12.72 2.17 21.32
CA TRP A 384 -13.11 2.41 19.91
C TRP A 384 -13.28 1.10 19.11
N SER A 385 -12.60 0.03 19.50
CA SER A 385 -12.79 -1.32 18.97
C SER A 385 -13.95 -2.12 19.60
N ASP A 386 -14.65 -1.59 20.61
CA ASP A 386 -15.80 -2.27 21.20
C ASP A 386 -16.96 -2.30 20.18
N PRO A 387 -17.70 -3.42 20.02
CA PRO A 387 -18.83 -3.53 19.08
C PRO A 387 -20.01 -2.56 19.28
N GLN A 388 -19.95 -1.67 20.29
CA GLN A 388 -20.86 -0.54 20.45
C GLN A 388 -20.49 0.65 19.54
N TYR A 389 -19.19 0.91 19.36
CA TYR A 389 -18.69 2.05 18.58
C TYR A 389 -18.10 1.59 17.25
N ASP A 390 -17.32 0.49 17.28
CA ASP A 390 -16.73 -0.21 16.13
C ASP A 390 -16.11 0.78 15.13
N VAL A 391 -15.25 1.68 15.64
CA VAL A 391 -14.71 2.84 14.92
C VAL A 391 -13.73 2.37 13.83
N ASN A 392 -14.30 2.01 12.69
CA ASN A 392 -13.60 1.48 11.53
C ASN A 392 -13.33 2.56 10.48
N ALA A 393 -12.53 2.20 9.48
CA ALA A 393 -12.21 3.07 8.36
C ALA A 393 -13.11 2.76 7.16
N THR A 394 -13.61 3.82 6.51
CA THR A 394 -14.43 3.74 5.30
C THR A 394 -13.79 4.58 4.20
N MET A 395 -13.60 3.98 3.04
CA MET A 395 -13.10 4.62 1.82
C MET A 395 -14.25 4.81 0.84
N GLY A 396 -14.81 6.03 0.85
CA GLY A 396 -15.69 6.50 -0.20
C GLY A 396 -14.93 6.63 -1.52
N VAL A 397 -15.30 5.83 -2.52
CA VAL A 397 -14.60 5.75 -3.81
C VAL A 397 -15.30 6.50 -4.95
N GLY A 398 -16.41 7.18 -4.71
CA GLY A 398 -17.15 7.97 -5.71
C GLY A 398 -16.40 9.14 -6.35
N VAL A 399 -17.02 9.80 -7.34
CA VAL A 399 -16.45 10.97 -8.06
C VAL A 399 -16.32 12.21 -7.17
N GLY A 400 -17.17 12.33 -6.16
CA GLY A 400 -17.41 13.57 -5.43
C GLY A 400 -16.28 13.97 -4.49
N SER A 401 -16.59 14.97 -3.66
CA SER A 401 -15.75 15.31 -2.52
C SER A 401 -16.55 15.93 -1.38
N THR A 402 -16.41 15.39 -0.18
CA THR A 402 -17.01 15.91 1.06
C THR A 402 -15.91 16.54 1.90
N ASP A 403 -16.07 17.80 2.33
CA ASP A 403 -15.06 18.60 3.08
C ASP A 403 -13.67 18.74 2.38
N GLY A 404 -13.58 18.31 1.13
CA GLY A 404 -12.37 18.22 0.32
C GLY A 404 -11.60 16.91 0.46
N LEU A 405 -12.17 15.90 1.12
CA LEU A 405 -11.84 14.50 0.93
C LEU A 405 -12.45 14.03 -0.39
N SER A 406 -11.69 13.40 -1.26
CA SER A 406 -12.17 12.77 -2.50
C SER A 406 -11.66 11.33 -2.57
N SER A 407 -12.17 10.51 -3.50
CA SER A 407 -11.66 9.14 -3.67
C SER A 407 -10.14 9.12 -3.81
N VAL A 408 -9.49 8.34 -2.93
CA VAL A 408 -8.04 8.09 -2.91
C VAL A 408 -7.55 7.55 -4.24
N ILE A 409 -8.38 6.76 -4.95
CA ILE A 409 -8.04 6.14 -6.23
C ILE A 409 -7.72 7.20 -7.30
N ARG A 410 -8.36 8.39 -7.24
CA ARG A 410 -8.07 9.51 -8.14
C ARG A 410 -6.67 10.10 -7.95
N ALA A 411 -6.04 9.86 -6.80
CA ALA A 411 -4.68 10.26 -6.48
C ALA A 411 -3.63 9.15 -6.69
N LEU A 412 -4.02 7.98 -7.19
CA LEU A 412 -3.07 6.99 -7.72
C LEU A 412 -2.33 7.54 -8.97
N PRO A 413 -1.20 6.93 -9.36
CA PRO A 413 -0.51 7.25 -10.61
C PRO A 413 -1.39 7.16 -11.86
N THR A 414 -0.99 7.89 -12.91
CA THR A 414 -1.60 7.78 -14.25
C THR A 414 -1.58 6.33 -14.74
N GLY A 415 -2.72 5.85 -15.22
CA GLY A 415 -2.93 4.45 -15.61
C GLY A 415 -3.53 3.57 -14.50
N LEU A 416 -3.50 4.04 -13.24
CA LEU A 416 -4.16 3.41 -12.08
C LEU A 416 -5.37 4.24 -11.58
N ASN A 417 -5.40 5.54 -11.89
CA ASN A 417 -6.44 6.47 -11.44
C ASN A 417 -7.64 6.66 -12.39
N GLU A 418 -7.76 5.85 -13.46
CA GLU A 418 -8.83 5.96 -14.46
C GLU A 418 -10.19 5.41 -13.97
N GLY A 419 -10.15 4.52 -12.99
CA GLY A 419 -11.29 3.79 -12.46
C GLY A 419 -10.85 2.60 -11.61
N PHE A 420 -11.81 1.73 -11.27
CA PHE A 420 -11.54 0.44 -10.67
C PHE A 420 -12.64 -0.58 -10.99
N LEU A 421 -12.25 -1.85 -11.05
CA LEU A 421 -13.11 -3.02 -11.13
C LEU A 421 -13.26 -3.63 -9.72
N MET A 422 -14.49 -3.81 -9.25
CA MET A 422 -14.81 -4.52 -8.02
C MET A 422 -15.38 -5.89 -8.40
N ASN A 423 -14.74 -6.99 -7.97
CA ASN A 423 -15.11 -8.35 -8.38
C ASN A 423 -15.08 -9.30 -7.17
N GLU A 424 -16.20 -9.41 -6.46
CA GLU A 424 -16.35 -10.28 -5.29
C GLU A 424 -16.22 -11.77 -5.60
N PRO A 425 -16.77 -12.31 -6.70
CA PRO A 425 -16.54 -13.72 -7.07
C PRO A 425 -15.05 -14.06 -7.25
N ALA A 426 -14.23 -13.11 -7.72
CA ALA A 426 -12.78 -13.25 -7.83
C ALA A 426 -11.99 -12.76 -6.59
N LYS A 427 -12.67 -12.20 -5.58
CA LYS A 427 -12.11 -11.59 -4.35
C LYS A 427 -11.02 -10.57 -4.63
N GLN A 428 -11.20 -9.75 -5.67
CA GLN A 428 -10.20 -8.79 -6.13
C GLN A 428 -10.83 -7.44 -6.49
N MET A 429 -10.12 -6.39 -6.13
CA MET A 429 -10.30 -5.03 -6.66
C MET A 429 -9.13 -4.74 -7.60
N THR A 430 -9.39 -4.17 -8.78
CA THR A 430 -8.35 -3.87 -9.78
C THR A 430 -8.45 -2.42 -10.23
N PHE A 431 -7.35 -1.68 -10.18
CA PHE A 431 -7.28 -0.26 -10.50
C PHE A 431 -6.90 0.01 -11.96
N GLY A 432 -7.20 1.22 -12.45
CA GLY A 432 -6.88 1.66 -13.80
C GLY A 432 -8.03 1.47 -14.79
N ALA A 433 -7.70 1.37 -16.08
CA ALA A 433 -8.66 1.10 -17.15
C ALA A 433 -9.38 -0.24 -16.94
N ASN A 434 -10.62 -0.38 -17.44
CA ASN A 434 -11.38 -1.62 -17.31
C ASN A 434 -10.65 -2.80 -17.97
N PRO A 435 -10.26 -3.87 -17.24
CA PRO A 435 -9.63 -5.04 -17.82
C PRO A 435 -10.62 -6.01 -18.50
N LEU A 436 -11.94 -5.75 -18.41
CA LEU A 436 -13.00 -6.59 -18.97
C LEU A 436 -13.81 -5.85 -20.05
N PRO A 437 -14.44 -6.59 -20.99
CA PRO A 437 -15.43 -6.03 -21.90
C PRO A 437 -16.76 -5.82 -21.18
N ALA A 438 -17.22 -4.57 -21.11
CA ALA A 438 -18.50 -4.24 -20.48
C ALA A 438 -19.69 -4.88 -21.19
N VAL A 439 -20.64 -5.41 -20.41
CA VAL A 439 -21.90 -6.00 -20.91
C VAL A 439 -23.01 -4.95 -20.94
N THR A 440 -23.07 -4.07 -19.94
CA THR A 440 -23.93 -2.87 -19.97
C THR A 440 -23.27 -1.74 -19.21
N SER A 441 -23.15 -0.56 -19.85
CA SER A 441 -22.60 0.65 -19.25
C SER A 441 -23.62 1.79 -19.26
N PHE A 442 -23.62 2.61 -18.22
CA PHE A 442 -24.49 3.78 -18.09
C PHE A 442 -23.77 4.94 -17.39
N PRO A 443 -24.14 6.20 -17.69
CA PRO A 443 -23.58 7.37 -17.02
C PRO A 443 -24.03 7.43 -15.55
N SER A 444 -23.15 7.93 -14.69
CA SER A 444 -23.33 8.00 -13.24
C SER A 444 -23.31 6.64 -12.50
N TRP A 445 -22.95 6.75 -11.22
CA TRP A 445 -22.92 5.71 -10.18
C TRP A 445 -23.69 6.13 -8.93
N TYR A 446 -23.67 7.43 -8.63
CA TYR A 446 -24.24 8.02 -7.42
C TYR A 446 -25.61 8.68 -7.65
N THR A 447 -25.97 8.88 -8.92
CA THR A 447 -27.21 9.53 -9.37
C THR A 447 -27.53 8.96 -10.75
N ALA A 448 -27.67 7.64 -10.84
CA ALA A 448 -28.03 6.94 -12.06
C ALA A 448 -29.54 6.99 -12.31
N SER A 449 -29.95 6.85 -13.57
CA SER A 449 -31.34 6.56 -13.92
C SER A 449 -31.47 5.07 -14.19
N LEU A 450 -32.20 4.35 -13.33
CA LEU A 450 -32.39 2.90 -13.40
C LEU A 450 -33.86 2.54 -13.13
N GLY A 451 -34.34 1.52 -13.84
CA GLY A 451 -35.65 0.92 -13.62
C GLY A 451 -35.61 -0.17 -12.57
N VAL A 452 -36.60 -0.21 -11.67
CA VAL A 452 -36.75 -1.31 -10.70
C VAL A 452 -38.12 -1.97 -10.83
N GLN A 453 -38.15 -3.30 -10.78
CA GLN A 453 -39.36 -4.12 -10.78
C GLN A 453 -39.39 -4.96 -9.50
N ILE A 454 -40.49 -4.86 -8.75
CA ILE A 454 -40.71 -5.59 -7.49
C ILE A 454 -41.79 -6.64 -7.71
N THR A 455 -41.49 -7.89 -7.38
CA THR A 455 -42.41 -9.04 -7.54
C THR A 455 -42.55 -9.79 -6.24
N TYR A 456 -43.79 -9.99 -5.77
CA TYR A 456 -44.08 -10.73 -4.54
C TYR A 456 -45.36 -11.56 -4.68
N GLY A 457 -45.22 -12.88 -4.49
CA GLY A 457 -46.27 -13.85 -4.81
C GLY A 457 -46.59 -13.84 -6.30
N SER A 458 -47.86 -13.67 -6.65
CA SER A 458 -48.34 -13.59 -8.04
C SER A 458 -48.43 -12.17 -8.61
N ALA A 459 -48.00 -11.15 -7.87
CA ALA A 459 -48.11 -9.74 -8.27
C ALA A 459 -46.72 -9.12 -8.53
N SER A 460 -46.64 -8.28 -9.55
CA SER A 460 -45.44 -7.53 -9.93
C SER A 460 -45.83 -6.09 -10.31
N SER A 461 -44.98 -5.11 -10.00
CA SER A 461 -45.20 -3.71 -10.38
C SER A 461 -44.85 -3.40 -11.84
N GLY A 462 -44.00 -4.24 -12.47
CA GLY A 462 -43.31 -3.90 -13.72
C GLY A 462 -42.14 -2.94 -13.49
N PRO A 463 -41.23 -2.75 -14.48
CA PRO A 463 -40.12 -1.82 -14.35
C PRO A 463 -40.61 -0.37 -14.22
N THR A 464 -40.30 0.26 -13.09
CA THR A 464 -40.56 1.68 -12.80
C THR A 464 -39.23 2.43 -12.82
N GLU A 465 -39.06 3.39 -13.74
CA GLU A 465 -37.84 4.19 -13.87
C GLU A 465 -37.71 5.21 -12.73
N ILE A 466 -36.56 5.19 -12.06
CA ILE A 466 -36.14 6.19 -11.07
C ILE A 466 -35.03 7.01 -11.73
N THR A 467 -35.21 8.32 -11.83
CA THR A 467 -34.40 9.20 -12.71
C THR A 467 -33.39 10.02 -11.90
N ASP A 468 -32.10 9.94 -12.28
CA ASP A 468 -30.99 10.71 -11.71
C ASP A 468 -30.81 10.56 -10.17
N ASP A 469 -31.38 9.53 -9.55
CA ASP A 469 -31.55 9.42 -8.10
C ASP A 469 -31.32 7.98 -7.57
N VAL A 470 -30.53 7.18 -8.30
CA VAL A 470 -30.14 5.81 -7.88
C VAL A 470 -28.64 5.73 -7.60
N VAL A 471 -28.29 5.17 -6.44
CA VAL A 471 -26.90 4.83 -6.06
C VAL A 471 -26.63 3.34 -6.29
N VAL A 472 -25.56 3.04 -7.02
CA VAL A 472 -24.99 1.68 -7.13
C VAL A 472 -23.96 1.51 -6.02
N ASP A 473 -24.36 0.87 -4.91
CA ASP A 473 -23.78 1.10 -3.59
C ASP A 473 -23.22 -0.16 -2.90
N SER A 474 -21.91 -0.18 -2.64
CA SER A 474 -21.21 -1.22 -1.87
C SER A 474 -21.17 -0.97 -0.35
N GLY A 475 -21.47 0.25 0.13
CA GLY A 475 -21.72 0.57 1.53
C GLY A 475 -23.18 0.43 1.95
N GLY A 476 -24.12 0.48 1.00
CA GLY A 476 -25.57 0.46 1.22
C GLY A 476 -26.18 -0.86 1.73
N VAL A 477 -25.36 -1.90 1.98
CA VAL A 477 -25.71 -3.22 2.54
C VAL A 477 -26.95 -3.88 1.91
N GLY A 478 -28.14 -3.64 2.45
CA GLY A 478 -29.40 -4.24 1.98
C GLY A 478 -29.98 -3.55 0.74
N GLY A 479 -29.65 -2.28 0.52
CA GLY A 479 -30.30 -1.44 -0.47
C GLY A 479 -31.71 -1.02 -0.07
N ASN A 480 -32.33 -0.15 -0.86
CA ASN A 480 -33.68 0.34 -0.61
C ASN A 480 -34.42 0.69 -1.91
N VAL A 481 -35.75 0.71 -1.84
CA VAL A 481 -36.62 1.02 -2.99
C VAL A 481 -37.75 2.00 -2.63
N PRO A 482 -38.11 2.92 -3.54
CA PRO A 482 -39.23 3.83 -3.34
C PRO A 482 -40.55 3.11 -3.14
N GLN A 483 -41.39 3.58 -2.22
CA GLN A 483 -42.73 3.04 -1.97
C GLN A 483 -43.61 3.00 -3.25
N SER A 484 -43.40 3.91 -4.20
CA SER A 484 -44.10 3.93 -5.51
C SER A 484 -43.83 2.70 -6.40
N THR A 485 -42.74 1.96 -6.16
CA THR A 485 -42.32 0.81 -6.98
C THR A 485 -42.95 -0.52 -6.54
N LEU A 486 -43.73 -0.52 -5.46
CA LEU A 486 -44.28 -1.73 -4.84
C LEU A 486 -45.49 -2.30 -5.60
N PRO A 487 -45.61 -3.63 -5.75
CA PRO A 487 -46.83 -4.25 -6.28
C PRO A 487 -48.01 -4.05 -5.32
N SER A 488 -49.23 -4.21 -5.83
CA SER A 488 -50.46 -4.06 -5.05
C SER A 488 -50.51 -4.92 -3.77
N THR A 489 -49.88 -6.09 -3.77
CA THR A 489 -49.73 -6.98 -2.61
C THR A 489 -48.88 -6.36 -1.47
N LEU A 490 -47.93 -5.48 -1.78
CA LEU A 490 -47.03 -4.82 -0.83
C LEU A 490 -47.40 -3.36 -0.53
N SER A 491 -48.45 -2.81 -1.17
CA SER A 491 -48.95 -1.43 -0.96
C SER A 491 -49.30 -1.07 0.50
N HIS A 492 -49.44 -2.06 1.38
CA HIS A 492 -49.68 -1.87 2.81
C HIS A 492 -48.41 -1.42 3.58
N LEU A 493 -47.20 -1.68 3.05
CA LEU A 493 -45.92 -1.31 3.66
C LEU A 493 -45.63 0.20 3.56
N LYS A 494 -44.75 0.70 4.43
CA LYS A 494 -44.43 2.12 4.67
C LYS A 494 -42.91 2.33 4.69
N PRO A 495 -42.43 3.58 4.61
CA PRO A 495 -41.00 3.87 4.75
C PRO A 495 -40.43 3.30 6.07
N ASN A 496 -39.22 2.72 6.01
CA ASN A 496 -38.55 1.91 7.02
C ASN A 496 -39.13 0.49 7.26
N ASP A 497 -40.18 0.04 6.55
CA ASP A 497 -40.54 -1.39 6.51
C ASP A 497 -39.57 -2.14 5.57
N ASN A 498 -39.07 -3.31 5.97
CA ASN A 498 -38.30 -4.19 5.08
C ASN A 498 -39.20 -4.94 4.08
N LEU A 499 -38.69 -5.18 2.87
CA LEU A 499 -39.32 -6.07 1.90
C LEU A 499 -39.39 -7.52 2.45
N PRO A 500 -40.54 -8.20 2.33
CA PRO A 500 -40.67 -9.57 2.83
C PRO A 500 -39.74 -10.57 2.14
N VAL A 501 -39.31 -11.58 2.89
CA VAL A 501 -38.61 -12.76 2.35
C VAL A 501 -39.43 -13.38 1.22
N GLY A 502 -38.77 -13.70 0.10
CA GLY A 502 -39.43 -14.18 -1.12
C GLY A 502 -39.88 -13.07 -2.07
N THR A 503 -39.63 -11.79 -1.76
CA THR A 503 -39.74 -10.69 -2.73
C THR A 503 -38.57 -10.74 -3.70
N THR A 504 -38.84 -10.74 -5.01
CA THR A 504 -37.83 -10.61 -6.06
C THR A 504 -37.73 -9.16 -6.51
N ILE A 505 -36.50 -8.64 -6.54
CA ILE A 505 -36.15 -7.30 -7.03
C ILE A 505 -35.29 -7.46 -8.28
N SER A 506 -35.71 -6.83 -9.38
CA SER A 506 -34.98 -6.80 -10.66
C SER A 506 -34.67 -5.36 -11.06
N TRP A 507 -33.40 -5.09 -11.38
CA TRP A 507 -32.91 -3.77 -11.75
C TRP A 507 -32.52 -3.71 -13.23
N TYR A 508 -32.85 -2.60 -13.88
CA TYR A 508 -32.75 -2.40 -15.32
C TYR A 508 -32.07 -1.07 -15.66
N TYR A 509 -31.38 -1.03 -16.79
CA TYR A 509 -31.06 0.22 -17.49
C TYR A 509 -31.90 0.28 -18.77
N GLY A 510 -32.92 1.15 -18.77
CA GLY A 510 -33.95 1.16 -19.81
C GLY A 510 -34.70 -0.17 -19.89
N SER A 511 -34.44 -0.98 -20.91
CA SER A 511 -35.02 -2.33 -21.07
C SER A 511 -34.03 -3.48 -20.81
N THR A 512 -32.76 -3.18 -20.53
CA THR A 512 -31.72 -4.19 -20.26
C THR A 512 -31.70 -4.52 -18.78
N LEU A 513 -31.93 -5.79 -18.42
CA LEU A 513 -31.74 -6.28 -17.05
C LEU A 513 -30.25 -6.18 -16.67
N LEU A 514 -29.93 -5.55 -15.54
CA LEU A 514 -28.59 -5.47 -14.97
C LEU A 514 -28.33 -6.63 -14.00
N PHE A 515 -29.24 -6.84 -13.06
CA PHE A 515 -29.20 -7.92 -12.08
C PHE A 515 -30.58 -8.16 -11.46
N THR A 516 -30.76 -9.31 -10.82
CA THR A 516 -31.97 -9.67 -10.08
C THR A 516 -31.64 -10.52 -8.86
N TYR A 517 -32.41 -10.40 -7.77
CA TYR A 517 -32.24 -11.21 -6.58
C TYR A 517 -33.57 -11.37 -5.83
N THR A 518 -33.64 -12.37 -4.95
CA THR A 518 -34.79 -12.61 -4.06
C THR A 518 -34.36 -12.44 -2.61
N VAL A 519 -35.11 -11.65 -1.82
CA VAL A 519 -34.84 -11.42 -0.39
C VAL A 519 -34.88 -12.76 0.35
N THR A 520 -33.76 -13.13 0.98
CA THR A 520 -33.63 -14.40 1.70
C THR A 520 -33.91 -14.27 3.19
N VAL A 521 -34.16 -15.40 3.86
CA VAL A 521 -34.27 -15.48 5.32
C VAL A 521 -32.98 -14.98 6.00
N ASP A 522 -31.82 -15.28 5.41
CA ASP A 522 -30.53 -14.89 5.99
C ASP A 522 -30.26 -13.39 5.85
N MET A 523 -30.66 -12.76 4.74
CA MET A 523 -30.63 -11.30 4.60
C MET A 523 -31.49 -10.64 5.69
N TYR A 524 -32.73 -11.09 5.86
CA TYR A 524 -33.64 -10.55 6.87
C TYR A 524 -33.10 -10.75 8.29
N ASN A 525 -32.61 -11.95 8.62
CA ASN A 525 -32.04 -12.27 9.94
C ASN A 525 -30.76 -11.49 10.26
N ALA A 526 -29.99 -11.08 9.24
CA ALA A 526 -28.80 -10.25 9.40
C ALA A 526 -29.11 -8.76 9.62
N GLY A 527 -30.36 -8.32 9.36
CA GLY A 527 -30.72 -6.90 9.25
C GLY A 527 -30.45 -6.30 7.87
N ASN A 528 -30.09 -7.13 6.89
CA ASN A 528 -29.68 -6.75 5.54
C ASN A 528 -30.80 -6.97 4.51
N GLY A 529 -32.06 -7.01 4.94
CA GLY A 529 -33.22 -7.06 4.06
C GLY A 529 -33.51 -5.66 3.49
N PRO A 530 -33.73 -5.49 2.17
CA PRO A 530 -33.89 -4.16 1.58
C PRO A 530 -35.10 -3.45 2.18
N ASP A 531 -34.99 -2.17 2.50
CA ASP A 531 -36.08 -1.40 3.10
C ASP A 531 -36.77 -0.46 2.10
N ILE A 532 -37.93 0.05 2.52
CA ILE A 532 -38.74 0.96 1.72
C ILE A 532 -38.39 2.38 2.12
N VAL A 533 -38.14 3.23 1.13
CA VAL A 533 -37.94 4.67 1.31
C VAL A 533 -39.14 5.46 0.78
N ASN A 534 -39.13 6.77 1.05
CA ASN A 534 -39.93 7.73 0.31
C ASN A 534 -39.56 7.69 -1.20
N ASN A 535 -40.19 8.53 -2.02
CA ASN A 535 -39.85 8.64 -3.43
C ASN A 535 -38.68 9.63 -3.66
N ASP A 536 -37.68 9.56 -2.77
CA ASP A 536 -36.57 10.49 -2.61
C ASP A 536 -35.24 9.73 -2.89
N GLY A 537 -35.21 8.97 -3.98
CA GLY A 537 -34.07 8.16 -4.43
C GLY A 537 -34.14 6.66 -4.11
N ALA A 538 -33.13 5.91 -4.53
CA ALA A 538 -33.04 4.45 -4.33
C ALA A 538 -31.59 3.93 -4.28
N ASN A 539 -31.40 2.74 -3.72
CA ASN A 539 -30.08 2.18 -3.44
C ASN A 539 -30.02 0.68 -3.82
N THR A 540 -29.04 0.26 -4.61
CA THR A 540 -28.94 -1.15 -5.05
C THR A 540 -28.65 -2.14 -3.92
N GLY A 541 -28.02 -1.66 -2.84
CA GLY A 541 -27.33 -2.48 -1.86
C GLY A 541 -26.20 -3.30 -2.46
N PHE A 542 -25.66 -4.22 -1.67
CA PHE A 542 -24.49 -5.04 -2.00
C PHE A 542 -24.78 -6.18 -3.01
N GLN A 543 -26.05 -6.44 -3.33
CA GLN A 543 -26.47 -7.60 -4.12
C GLN A 543 -25.91 -7.71 -5.55
N PRO A 544 -25.67 -6.63 -6.35
CA PRO A 544 -25.09 -6.79 -7.68
C PRO A 544 -23.60 -7.17 -7.63
N PHE A 545 -22.86 -6.69 -6.63
CA PHE A 545 -21.42 -6.98 -6.47
C PHE A 545 -21.16 -8.47 -6.22
N LEU A 546 -22.08 -9.16 -5.54
CA LEU A 546 -22.03 -10.61 -5.31
C LEU A 546 -22.26 -11.45 -6.57
N GLN A 547 -22.86 -10.89 -7.62
CA GLN A 547 -23.19 -11.63 -8.85
C GLN A 547 -22.06 -11.58 -9.88
N GLY A 548 -21.26 -10.50 -9.91
CA GLY A 548 -20.18 -10.38 -10.87
C GLY A 548 -19.41 -9.06 -10.81
N PRO A 549 -18.39 -8.91 -11.68
CA PRO A 549 -17.56 -7.71 -11.77
C PRO A 549 -18.34 -6.45 -12.16
N ILE A 550 -18.13 -5.36 -11.42
CA ILE A 550 -18.66 -4.03 -11.73
C ILE A 550 -17.48 -3.05 -11.81
N TYR A 551 -17.39 -2.31 -12.92
CA TYR A 551 -16.37 -1.29 -13.15
C TYR A 551 -16.94 0.12 -12.96
N PHE A 552 -16.17 0.97 -12.30
CA PHE A 552 -16.49 2.37 -12.09
C PHE A 552 -15.36 3.25 -12.62
N SER A 553 -15.69 4.19 -13.50
CA SER A 553 -14.71 5.10 -14.13
C SER A 553 -14.84 6.54 -13.65
N TYR A 554 -13.70 7.21 -13.47
CA TYR A 554 -13.60 8.65 -13.25
C TYR A 554 -13.57 9.48 -14.55
N SER A 555 -13.90 8.89 -15.69
CA SER A 555 -13.81 9.52 -17.02
C SER A 555 -14.81 10.67 -17.29
N THR A 556 -15.80 10.89 -16.42
CA THR A 556 -16.71 12.05 -16.46
C THR A 556 -16.97 12.57 -15.05
N ASP A 557 -17.47 13.80 -14.92
CA ASP A 557 -17.76 14.45 -13.63
C ASP A 557 -18.78 13.67 -12.77
N ARG A 558 -19.66 12.88 -13.38
CA ARG A 558 -20.61 11.99 -12.69
C ARG A 558 -20.13 10.54 -12.60
N GLY A 559 -19.05 10.19 -13.30
CA GLY A 559 -18.55 8.83 -13.47
C GLY A 559 -19.33 8.01 -14.51
N VAL A 560 -18.87 6.78 -14.75
CA VAL A 560 -19.54 5.77 -15.59
C VAL A 560 -19.53 4.45 -14.85
N THR A 561 -20.69 3.81 -14.73
CA THR A 561 -20.82 2.45 -14.18
C THR A 561 -20.89 1.46 -15.34
N SER A 562 -20.21 0.32 -15.21
CA SER A 562 -20.33 -0.82 -16.15
C SER A 562 -20.51 -2.13 -15.40
N PHE A 563 -21.53 -2.88 -15.78
CA PHE A 563 -21.74 -4.26 -15.37
C PHE A 563 -21.03 -5.14 -16.41
N ASP A 564 -20.01 -5.88 -15.96
CA ASP A 564 -19.11 -6.66 -16.83
C ASP A 564 -19.46 -8.16 -16.80
N TYR A 565 -20.71 -8.47 -16.42
CA TYR A 565 -21.31 -9.79 -16.42
C TYR A 565 -22.72 -9.74 -17.02
N ALA A 566 -23.21 -10.89 -17.50
CA ALA A 566 -24.60 -11.03 -17.92
C ALA A 566 -25.48 -11.40 -16.70
N PRO A 567 -26.69 -10.83 -16.55
CA PRO A 567 -27.55 -11.08 -15.39
C PRO A 567 -27.95 -12.55 -15.28
N THR A 568 -27.63 -13.16 -14.15
CA THR A 568 -28.10 -14.51 -13.81
C THR A 568 -29.55 -14.49 -13.34
N VAL A 569 -30.49 -14.60 -14.27
CA VAL A 569 -31.85 -15.06 -13.95
C VAL A 569 -31.79 -16.52 -13.49
N SER A 570 -31.95 -16.74 -12.18
CA SER A 570 -32.22 -18.06 -11.62
C SER A 570 -33.56 -18.60 -12.15
N ALA A 571 -33.54 -19.78 -12.78
CA ALA A 571 -34.71 -20.44 -13.36
C ALA A 571 -35.51 -21.26 -12.34
#